data_AF-A0A6I9R3H2-F1
#
_entry.id   AF-A0A6I9R3H2-F1
#
_cell.length_a   1.000
_cell.length_b   1.000
_cell.length_c   1.000
_cell.angle_alpha   90.00
_cell.angle_beta   90.00
_cell.angle_gamma   90.00
#
_symmetry.space_group_name_H-M   'P 1'
#
loop_
_entity.id
_entity.type
_entity.pdbx_description
1 polymer ?
#
loop_
_entity_poly.entity_id
_entity_poly.type
_entity_poly.pdbx_seq_one_letter_code
_entity_poly.pdbx_strand_id
1 'polypeptide(L)'
;MHAKPSSIACPYYHHLHCHQVPFQVHSLLGDNGLPRSTHSSATAHANSTICVHFPYFCSNSTGVFACNHPIYKVKMDDGLDTIAHNIFNRFITYKDVTMANKISNPNKIEVRQKLWISLSYNCDPMDGATMVRYDHMVVARSLVKRIVVEFRNEQGQK
;
A
#
# COMPACT_ATOMS: atom_id res chain seq x y z
N MET A 1 16.00 -16.99 -14.97
CA MET A 1 14.68 -16.34 -15.15
C MET A 1 14.26 -15.78 -13.80
N HIS A 2 14.37 -14.47 -13.61
CA HIS A 2 14.05 -13.82 -12.32
C HIS A 2 12.55 -13.60 -12.22
N ALA A 3 11.89 -14.29 -11.30
CA ALA A 3 10.53 -13.96 -10.89
C ALA A 3 10.57 -12.61 -10.16
N LYS A 4 9.81 -11.63 -10.65
CA LYS A 4 9.60 -10.37 -9.93
C LYS A 4 8.70 -10.64 -8.71
N PRO A 5 8.95 -9.96 -7.58
CA PRO A 5 8.10 -10.07 -6.40
C PRO A 5 6.65 -9.73 -6.73
N SER A 6 5.72 -10.51 -6.20
CA SER A 6 4.38 -10.03 -5.91
C SER A 6 4.46 -9.05 -4.74
N SER A 7 3.65 -8.00 -4.79
CA SER A 7 3.45 -7.10 -3.66
C SER A 7 1.95 -6.95 -3.48
N ILE A 8 1.50 -7.06 -2.24
CA ILE A 8 0.09 -7.01 -1.85
C ILE A 8 -0.02 -5.87 -0.84
N ALA A 9 -0.75 -4.82 -1.20
CA ALA A 9 -1.25 -3.85 -0.23
C ALA A 9 -2.50 -4.44 0.44
N CYS A 10 -2.66 -4.18 1.73
CA CYS A 10 -3.33 -5.12 2.63
C CYS A 10 -4.43 -4.50 3.50
N PRO A 11 -5.21 -5.33 4.23
CA PRO A 11 -6.64 -5.16 4.40
C PRO A 11 -7.10 -3.81 4.95
N TYR A 12 -8.23 -3.31 4.45
CA TYR A 12 -8.88 -2.11 4.97
C TYR A 12 -9.95 -2.44 6.03
N TYR A 13 -9.83 -1.87 7.24
CA TYR A 13 -10.86 -1.92 8.28
C TYR A 13 -11.50 -0.54 8.52
N HIS A 14 -12.81 -0.57 8.80
CA HIS A 14 -13.68 0.60 8.96
C HIS A 14 -13.33 1.50 10.17
N HIS A 15 -13.57 2.80 10.01
CA HIS A 15 -13.59 3.86 11.04
C HIS A 15 -12.38 3.94 11.97
N LEU A 16 -11.24 4.38 11.43
CA LEU A 16 -10.13 4.82 12.26
C LEU A 16 -9.75 6.26 11.87
N HIS A 17 -9.86 7.17 12.83
CA HIS A 17 -9.45 8.56 12.65
C HIS A 17 -7.94 8.61 12.40
N CYS A 18 -7.50 9.38 11.39
CA CYS A 18 -6.09 9.49 10.98
C CYS A 18 -5.12 9.88 12.12
N HIS A 19 -5.61 10.46 13.21
CA HIS A 19 -4.84 10.85 14.39
C HIS A 19 -4.70 9.74 15.46
N GLN A 20 -5.38 8.61 15.32
CA GLN A 20 -5.51 7.59 16.37
C GLN A 20 -4.79 6.26 16.09
N VAL A 21 -4.23 6.05 14.89
CA VAL A 21 -3.57 4.79 14.55
C VAL A 21 -2.17 5.05 14.02
N PRO A 22 -1.18 5.27 14.91
CA PRO A 22 0.21 5.13 14.50
C PRO A 22 0.40 3.74 13.88
N PHE A 23 1.18 3.64 12.82
CA PHE A 23 1.60 2.34 12.30
C PHE A 23 2.18 1.50 13.44
N GLN A 24 1.58 0.35 13.73
CA GLN A 24 2.03 -0.56 14.78
C GLN A 24 2.66 -1.80 14.17
N VAL A 25 3.86 -2.14 14.63
CA VAL A 25 4.58 -3.35 14.21
C VAL A 25 3.72 -4.60 14.45
N HIS A 26 2.94 -4.65 15.53
CA HIS A 26 2.06 -5.80 15.81
C HIS A 26 0.98 -6.00 14.75
N SER A 27 0.43 -4.92 14.18
CA SER A 27 -0.53 -5.02 13.08
C SER A 27 0.14 -5.54 11.82
N LEU A 28 1.34 -5.02 11.47
CA LEU A 28 2.13 -5.54 10.36
C LEU A 28 2.42 -7.05 10.54
N LEU A 29 2.81 -7.48 11.74
CA LEU A 29 3.07 -8.89 12.00
C LEU A 29 1.79 -9.73 11.83
N GLY A 30 0.66 -9.28 12.38
CA GLY A 30 -0.63 -9.96 12.25
C GLY A 30 -1.10 -10.09 10.81
N ASP A 31 -0.99 -9.01 10.02
CA ASP A 31 -1.33 -8.97 8.60
C ASP A 31 -0.50 -9.96 7.76
N ASN A 32 0.68 -10.36 8.24
CA ASN A 32 1.58 -11.30 7.58
C ASN A 32 1.62 -12.69 8.25
N GLY A 33 0.69 -12.99 9.16
CA GLY A 33 0.63 -14.27 9.86
C GLY A 33 1.84 -14.56 10.76
N LEU A 34 2.59 -13.53 11.14
CA LEU A 34 3.80 -13.66 11.96
C LEU A 34 3.46 -13.62 13.45
N PRO A 35 4.15 -14.43 14.30
CA PRO A 35 3.96 -14.39 15.74
C PRO A 35 4.18 -12.99 16.31
N ARG A 36 3.41 -12.60 17.33
CA ARG A 36 3.59 -11.32 18.03
C ARG A 36 4.96 -11.19 18.72
N SER A 37 5.63 -12.31 18.99
CA SER A 37 6.99 -12.38 19.51
C SER A 37 8.07 -12.14 18.46
N THR A 38 7.72 -11.99 17.19
CA THR A 38 8.67 -11.70 16.10
C THR A 38 9.37 -10.37 16.38
N HIS A 39 10.70 -10.40 16.40
CA HIS A 39 11.50 -9.22 16.68
C HIS A 39 11.41 -8.19 15.55
N SER A 40 11.48 -6.89 15.88
CA SER A 40 11.38 -5.79 14.90
C SER A 40 12.51 -5.78 13.86
N SER A 41 13.63 -6.46 14.13
CA SER A 41 14.74 -6.66 13.19
C SER A 41 14.64 -7.94 12.37
N ALA A 42 13.50 -8.65 12.40
CA ALA A 42 13.28 -9.81 11.56
C ALA A 42 13.43 -9.42 10.08
N THR A 43 14.09 -10.29 9.31
CA THR A 43 14.41 -9.99 7.91
C THR A 43 13.27 -10.43 7.00
N ALA A 44 12.83 -9.55 6.11
CA ALA A 44 12.00 -9.93 4.96
C ALA A 44 12.91 -10.41 3.82
N HIS A 45 12.59 -11.54 3.21
CA HIS A 45 13.37 -12.06 2.09
C HIS A 45 13.19 -11.19 0.84
N ALA A 46 14.26 -11.06 0.04
CA ALA A 46 14.12 -10.44 -1.25
C ALA A 46 13.07 -11.20 -2.09
N ASN A 47 12.21 -10.46 -2.76
CA ASN A 47 11.09 -10.97 -3.55
C ASN A 47 9.93 -11.63 -2.77
N SER A 48 9.92 -11.59 -1.43
CA SER A 48 8.72 -11.94 -0.67
C SER A 48 7.72 -10.79 -0.66
N THR A 49 6.44 -11.12 -0.69
CA THR A 49 5.36 -10.18 -0.45
C THR A 49 5.26 -9.86 1.03
N ILE A 50 5.24 -8.57 1.40
CA ILE A 50 4.80 -8.13 2.72
C ILE A 50 3.52 -7.32 2.57
N CYS A 51 2.53 -7.73 3.36
CA CYS A 51 1.22 -7.14 3.52
C CYS A 51 1.34 -5.89 4.40
N VAL A 52 1.16 -4.68 3.85
CA VAL A 52 1.20 -3.42 4.61
C VAL A 52 -0.15 -2.73 4.59
N HIS A 53 -0.70 -2.47 5.78
CA HIS A 53 -1.94 -1.73 6.00
C HIS A 53 -1.64 -0.23 6.19
N PHE A 54 -2.30 0.61 5.40
CA PHE A 54 -2.29 2.07 5.59
C PHE A 54 -3.66 2.58 6.07
N PRO A 55 -3.73 3.33 7.18
CA PRO A 55 -4.99 3.86 7.68
C PRO A 55 -5.54 4.93 6.74
N TYR A 56 -6.86 4.97 6.61
CA TYR A 56 -7.62 5.91 5.79
C TYR A 56 -8.96 6.21 6.47
N PHE A 57 -9.59 7.33 6.10
CA PHE A 57 -10.88 7.71 6.66
C PHE A 57 -11.91 7.97 5.55
N CYS A 58 -13.08 7.32 5.67
CA CYS A 58 -14.23 7.54 4.79
C CYS A 58 -15.19 8.52 5.49
N SER A 59 -15.47 9.67 4.86
CA SER A 59 -16.54 10.57 5.31
C SER A 59 -17.79 10.38 4.45
N ASN A 60 -18.95 10.23 5.08
CA ASN A 60 -20.24 10.04 4.39
C ASN A 60 -20.68 11.24 3.53
N SER A 61 -20.03 12.40 3.61
CA SER A 61 -20.48 13.63 2.95
C SER A 61 -19.46 14.32 2.04
N THR A 62 -18.19 13.90 2.04
CA THR A 62 -17.10 14.68 1.41
C THR A 62 -16.03 13.83 0.72
N GLY A 63 -16.23 12.53 0.61
CA GLY A 63 -15.29 11.62 -0.04
C GLY A 63 -14.29 10.99 0.93
N VAL A 64 -13.31 10.31 0.37
CA VAL A 64 -12.32 9.56 1.13
C VAL A 64 -11.09 10.44 1.41
N PHE A 65 -10.69 10.48 2.67
CA PHE A 65 -9.53 11.23 3.14
C PHE A 65 -8.38 10.26 3.43
N ALA A 66 -7.32 10.35 2.64
CA ALA A 66 -6.06 9.72 2.98
C ALA A 66 -5.41 10.43 4.18
N CYS A 67 -4.81 9.67 5.08
CA CYS A 67 -4.13 10.20 6.25
C CYS A 67 -2.77 10.84 5.93
N ASN A 68 -2.54 11.30 4.69
CA ASN A 68 -1.27 11.82 4.16
C ASN A 68 -0.06 10.90 4.45
N HIS A 69 -0.27 9.59 4.41
CA HIS A 69 0.77 8.58 4.58
C HIS A 69 0.69 7.54 3.45
N PRO A 70 1.82 6.93 3.06
CA PRO A 70 3.16 7.15 3.61
C PRO A 70 3.82 8.46 3.12
N ILE A 71 4.78 8.96 3.91
CA ILE A 71 5.68 10.05 3.52
C ILE A 71 7.01 9.45 3.08
N TYR A 72 7.38 9.68 1.82
CA TYR A 72 8.70 9.34 1.30
C TYR A 72 9.65 10.54 1.43
N LYS A 73 10.89 10.31 1.86
CA LYS A 73 11.95 11.33 1.87
C LYS A 73 12.86 11.09 0.68
N VAL A 74 12.90 12.04 -0.25
CA VAL A 74 13.72 11.97 -1.47
C VAL A 74 15.19 11.78 -1.11
N LYS A 75 15.83 10.81 -1.77
CA LYS A 75 17.26 10.51 -1.67
C LYS A 75 18.01 11.12 -2.85
N MET A 76 19.34 11.09 -2.76
CA MET A 76 20.19 11.47 -3.89
C MET A 76 19.88 10.56 -5.09
N ASP A 77 19.84 11.16 -6.28
CA ASP A 77 19.55 10.51 -7.57
C ASP A 77 18.14 9.90 -7.72
N ASP A 78 17.23 10.20 -6.80
CA ASP A 78 15.83 9.82 -6.96
C ASP A 78 15.17 10.62 -8.10
N GLY A 79 14.29 9.93 -8.83
CA GLY A 79 13.32 10.53 -9.74
C GLY A 79 11.92 10.02 -9.42
N LEU A 80 10.88 10.81 -9.72
CA LEU A 80 9.50 10.45 -9.40
C LEU A 80 9.05 9.12 -10.02
N ASP A 81 9.49 8.81 -11.26
CA ASP A 81 9.19 7.53 -11.90
C ASP A 81 9.86 6.35 -11.18
N THR A 82 11.14 6.51 -10.83
CA THR A 82 11.89 5.50 -10.05
C THR A 82 11.23 5.25 -8.70
N ILE A 83 10.81 6.30 -8.00
CA ILE A 83 10.10 6.17 -6.73
C ILE A 83 8.80 5.37 -6.94
N ALA A 84 7.97 5.79 -7.90
CA ALA A 84 6.69 5.15 -8.17
C ALA A 84 6.83 3.68 -8.61
N HIS A 85 7.74 3.40 -9.53
CA HIS A 85 7.90 2.07 -10.12
C HIS A 85 8.71 1.10 -9.27
N ASN A 86 9.82 1.55 -8.67
CA ASN A 86 10.78 0.66 -8.03
C ASN A 86 10.60 0.62 -6.50
N ILE A 87 10.17 1.72 -5.88
CA ILE A 87 9.97 1.77 -4.42
C ILE A 87 8.54 1.41 -4.06
N PHE A 88 7.55 1.90 -4.82
CA PHE A 88 6.13 1.65 -4.59
C PHE A 88 5.52 0.64 -5.56
N ASN A 89 6.34 -0.20 -6.20
CA ASN A 89 5.92 -1.34 -7.02
C ASN A 89 4.80 -1.02 -8.03
N ARG A 90 4.81 0.19 -8.61
CA ARG A 90 3.82 0.67 -9.60
C ARG A 90 2.38 0.79 -9.07
N PHE A 91 2.18 0.78 -7.75
CA PHE A 91 0.87 1.09 -7.15
C PHE A 91 0.44 2.55 -7.37
N ILE A 92 1.42 3.41 -7.64
CA ILE A 92 1.22 4.81 -8.01
C ILE A 92 2.03 5.11 -9.27
N THR A 93 1.70 6.21 -9.92
CA THR A 93 2.47 6.80 -11.01
C THR A 93 3.17 8.07 -10.56
N TYR A 94 4.17 8.53 -11.32
CA TYR A 94 4.78 9.85 -11.06
C TYR A 94 3.73 10.98 -11.11
N LYS A 95 2.68 10.84 -11.93
CA LYS A 95 1.60 11.82 -12.05
C LYS A 95 0.80 11.92 -10.75
N ASP A 96 0.48 10.79 -10.13
CA ASP A 96 -0.22 10.75 -8.84
C ASP A 96 0.59 11.47 -7.76
N VAL A 97 1.91 11.25 -7.74
CA VAL A 97 2.82 11.96 -6.82
C VAL A 97 2.84 13.46 -7.11
N THR A 98 2.93 13.88 -8.37
CA THR A 98 2.92 15.32 -8.70
C THR A 98 1.62 16.00 -8.29
N MET A 99 0.47 15.35 -8.52
CA MET A 99 -0.84 15.88 -8.19
C MET A 99 -1.01 16.00 -6.67
N ALA A 100 -0.68 14.94 -5.92
CA ALA A 100 -0.79 14.93 -4.46
C ALA A 100 0.11 15.98 -3.78
N ASN A 101 1.28 16.28 -4.37
CA ASN A 101 2.27 17.18 -3.80
C ASN A 101 2.32 18.56 -4.47
N LYS A 102 1.42 18.85 -5.42
CA LYS A 102 1.37 20.11 -6.18
C LYS A 102 2.70 20.46 -6.86
N ILE A 103 3.40 19.44 -7.39
CA ILE A 103 4.70 19.62 -8.07
C ILE A 103 4.45 20.02 -9.52
N SER A 104 4.87 21.23 -9.89
CA SER A 104 4.69 21.75 -11.25
C SER A 104 5.63 21.12 -12.28
N ASN A 105 6.86 20.78 -11.90
CA ASN A 105 7.83 20.11 -12.78
C ASN A 105 8.26 18.77 -12.18
N PRO A 106 7.87 17.62 -12.76
CA PRO A 106 8.16 16.30 -12.22
C PRO A 106 9.66 15.96 -12.15
N ASN A 107 10.50 16.66 -12.92
CA ASN A 107 11.94 16.45 -12.95
C ASN A 107 12.68 17.29 -11.89
N LYS A 108 11.97 18.11 -11.12
CA LYS A 108 12.54 18.95 -10.07
C LYS A 108 12.00 18.50 -8.71
N ILE A 109 12.76 17.61 -8.09
CA ILE A 109 12.60 17.24 -6.68
C ILE A 109 13.92 17.43 -5.95
N GLU A 110 13.84 17.77 -4.67
CA GLU A 110 15.03 18.08 -3.86
C GLU A 110 15.35 16.94 -2.90
N VAL A 111 16.63 16.69 -2.67
CA VAL A 111 17.06 15.70 -1.65
C VAL A 111 16.50 16.12 -0.29
N ARG A 112 15.94 15.14 0.45
CA ARG A 112 15.18 15.28 1.71
C ARG A 112 13.78 15.90 1.59
N GLN A 113 13.33 16.30 0.40
CA GLN A 113 11.94 16.69 0.19
C GLN A 113 11.01 15.57 0.66
N LYS A 114 9.97 15.96 1.41
CA LYS A 114 8.92 15.04 1.86
C LYS A 114 7.84 14.97 0.79
N LEU A 115 7.63 13.79 0.24
CA LEU A 115 6.57 13.51 -0.73
C LEU A 115 5.51 12.67 -0.04
N TRP A 116 4.28 13.15 -0.06
CA TRP A 116 3.13 12.31 0.24
C TRP A 116 2.86 11.37 -0.92
N ILE A 117 2.83 10.07 -0.62
CA ILE A 117 2.53 9.02 -1.57
C ILE A 117 1.05 8.67 -1.43
N SER A 118 0.25 9.18 -2.36
CA SER A 118 -1.19 8.94 -2.38
C SER A 118 -1.49 7.56 -2.94
N LEU A 119 -1.48 6.55 -2.07
CA LEU A 119 -1.97 5.22 -2.42
C LEU A 119 -3.48 5.28 -2.69
N SER A 120 -3.94 4.48 -3.64
CA SER A 120 -5.36 4.37 -4.00
C SER A 120 -6.17 3.92 -2.80
N TYR A 121 -7.18 4.71 -2.44
CA TYR A 121 -8.17 4.37 -1.44
C TYR A 121 -9.54 4.30 -2.10
N ASN A 122 -10.36 3.35 -1.68
CA ASN A 122 -11.76 3.29 -2.10
C ASN A 122 -12.61 2.87 -0.89
N CYS A 123 -13.66 3.64 -0.60
CA CYS A 123 -14.61 3.40 0.49
C CYS A 123 -15.98 2.91 0.00
N ASP A 124 -16.19 2.81 -1.30
CA ASP A 124 -17.51 2.49 -1.84
C ASP A 124 -17.89 1.06 -1.40
N PRO A 125 -19.08 0.85 -0.85
CA PRO A 125 -19.54 -0.51 -0.55
C PRO A 125 -19.67 -1.30 -1.85
N MET A 126 -19.19 -2.55 -1.86
CA MET A 126 -19.54 -3.53 -2.90
C MET A 126 -20.63 -4.43 -2.32
N ASP A 127 -21.79 -4.45 -2.98
CA ASP A 127 -22.93 -5.32 -2.67
C ASP A 127 -23.42 -5.27 -1.20
N GLY A 128 -23.30 -4.11 -0.54
CA GLY A 128 -23.78 -3.91 0.84
C GLY A 128 -22.98 -4.64 1.92
N ALA A 129 -21.88 -5.31 1.57
CA ALA A 129 -21.00 -6.02 2.49
C ALA A 129 -19.75 -5.21 2.84
N THR A 130 -19.25 -5.39 4.06
CA THR A 130 -17.91 -4.91 4.44
C THR A 130 -16.88 -5.77 3.72
N MET A 131 -16.19 -5.17 2.75
CA MET A 131 -15.11 -5.83 2.02
C MET A 131 -13.77 -5.21 2.34
N VAL A 132 -12.80 -6.11 2.46
CA VAL A 132 -11.39 -5.77 2.43
C VAL A 132 -10.95 -5.63 0.96
N ARG A 133 -10.35 -4.49 0.60
CA ARG A 133 -9.71 -4.29 -0.72
C ARG A 133 -8.20 -4.45 -0.63
N TYR A 134 -7.62 -5.06 -1.66
CA TYR A 134 -6.19 -5.27 -1.80
C TYR A 134 -5.73 -4.67 -3.13
N ASP A 135 -4.71 -3.82 -3.11
CA ASP A 135 -3.98 -3.53 -4.35
C ASP A 135 -2.97 -4.67 -4.56
N HIS A 136 -3.22 -5.49 -5.58
CA HIS A 136 -2.40 -6.65 -5.91
C HIS A 136 -1.69 -6.43 -7.25
N MET A 137 -0.35 -6.43 -7.22
CA MET A 137 0.43 -6.42 -8.46
C MET A 137 0.41 -7.81 -9.09
N VAL A 138 -0.31 -7.94 -10.21
CA VAL A 138 -0.43 -9.20 -10.94
C VAL A 138 0.93 -9.62 -11.51
N VAL A 139 1.41 -10.77 -11.08
CA VAL A 139 2.64 -11.37 -11.61
C VAL A 139 2.45 -11.69 -13.10
N ALA A 140 3.48 -11.42 -13.90
CA ALA A 140 3.44 -11.65 -15.33
C ALA A 140 3.07 -13.12 -15.64
N ARG A 141 2.14 -13.31 -16.57
CA ARG A 141 1.60 -14.63 -16.98
C ARG A 141 0.73 -15.34 -15.93
N SER A 142 0.32 -14.66 -14.87
CA SER A 142 -0.71 -15.17 -13.96
C SER A 142 -2.09 -15.19 -14.62
N LEU A 143 -2.97 -16.05 -14.09
CA LEU A 143 -4.36 -16.17 -14.53
C LEU A 143 -5.29 -15.62 -13.45
N VAL A 144 -6.30 -14.85 -13.85
CA VAL A 144 -7.31 -14.30 -12.92
C VAL A 144 -7.94 -15.41 -12.06
N LYS A 145 -8.23 -16.58 -12.65
CA LYS A 145 -8.77 -17.74 -11.90
C LYS A 145 -7.86 -18.17 -10.73
N ARG A 146 -6.54 -18.10 -10.88
CA ARG A 146 -5.59 -18.44 -9.81
C ARG A 146 -5.61 -17.39 -8.70
N ILE A 147 -5.64 -16.11 -9.07
CA ILE A 147 -5.73 -14.98 -8.13
C ILE A 147 -7.02 -15.07 -7.30
N VAL A 148 -8.16 -15.40 -7.94
CA VAL A 148 -9.43 -15.57 -7.23
C VAL A 148 -9.37 -16.71 -6.21
N VAL A 149 -8.68 -17.82 -6.52
CA VAL A 149 -8.53 -18.94 -5.59
C VAL A 149 -7.65 -18.55 -4.40
N GLU A 150 -6.56 -17.83 -4.64
CA GLU A 150 -5.65 -17.32 -3.59
C GLU A 150 -6.41 -16.47 -2.56
N PHE A 151 -7.10 -15.42 -3.02
CA PHE A 151 -7.86 -14.53 -2.12
C PHE A 151 -9.12 -15.17 -1.53
N ARG A 152 -9.72 -16.18 -2.18
CA ARG A 152 -10.87 -16.92 -1.60
C ARG A 152 -10.44 -17.79 -0.44
N ASN A 153 -9.27 -18.42 -0.52
CA ASN A 153 -8.77 -19.30 0.54
C ASN A 153 -8.37 -18.51 1.79
N GLU A 154 -7.95 -17.25 1.64
CA GLU A 154 -7.68 -16.33 2.75
C GLU A 154 -8.96 -15.89 3.48
N GLN A 155 -10.11 -15.85 2.79
CA GLN A 155 -11.42 -15.57 3.41
C GLN A 155 -12.06 -16.80 4.09
N GLY A 156 -11.44 -17.97 3.97
CA GLY A 156 -11.96 -19.26 4.46
C GLY A 156 -11.57 -19.64 5.89
N GLN A 157 -10.78 -18.82 6.60
CA GLN A 157 -10.51 -19.04 8.02
C GLN A 157 -11.53 -18.30 8.88
N LYS A 158 -12.68 -18.95 9.11
CA LYS A 158 -13.56 -18.64 10.23
C LYS A 158 -13.90 -19.92 10.97
#